data_AF-A0AAV9EE90-F1
#
_entry.id   AF-A0AAV9EE90-F1
#
_cell.length_a   1.000
_cell.length_b   1.000
_cell.length_c   1.000
_cell.angle_alpha   90.00
_cell.angle_beta   90.00
_cell.angle_gamma   90.00
#
_symmetry.space_group_name_H-M   'P 1'
#
loop_
_entity.id
_entity.type
_entity.pdbx_description
1 polymer ?
#
loop_
_entity_poly.entity_id
_entity_poly.type
_entity_poly.pdbx_seq_one_letter_code
_entity_poly.pdbx_strand_id
1 'polypeptide(L)'
;MAPKQPNTGLFVGLNKGHVVTKKELPPRPSDRKGRITELLKVGKDKRALKLAKRKLGTHKRAKKKREEMSNVVRKMRAAGGGDKKK
;
A
#
# COMPACT_ATOMS: atom_id res chain seq x y z
N MET A 1 -2.87 -2.19 -16.96
CA MET A 1 -1.44 -2.51 -16.77
C MET A 1 -1.28 -3.98 -17.14
N ALA A 2 -0.53 -4.30 -18.20
CA ALA A 2 -0.49 -5.65 -18.77
C ALA A 2 0.04 -6.68 -17.75
N PRO A 3 -0.47 -7.93 -17.74
CA PRO A 3 0.05 -8.99 -16.89
C PRO A 3 1.52 -9.25 -17.23
N LYS A 4 2.34 -9.47 -16.19
CA LYS A 4 3.78 -9.72 -16.40
C LYS A 4 3.95 -11.13 -16.97
N GLN A 5 4.54 -11.20 -18.17
CA GLN A 5 4.76 -12.46 -18.91
C GLN A 5 5.56 -13.47 -18.07
N PRO A 6 5.28 -14.79 -18.19
CA PRO A 6 6.03 -15.84 -17.50
C PRO A 6 7.48 -15.94 -18.01
N ASN A 7 8.36 -16.51 -17.19
CA ASN A 7 9.75 -16.74 -17.56
C ASN A 7 9.83 -17.79 -18.68
N THR A 8 10.72 -17.60 -19.64
CA THR A 8 10.86 -18.42 -20.87
C THR A 8 11.78 -19.62 -20.71
N GLY A 9 12.33 -19.88 -19.51
CA GLY A 9 13.24 -21.01 -19.28
C GLY A 9 14.64 -20.86 -19.89
N LEU A 10 14.89 -19.76 -20.61
CA LEU A 10 16.17 -19.46 -21.26
C LEU A 10 17.19 -18.93 -20.25
N PHE A 11 18.49 -19.21 -20.46
CA PHE A 11 19.60 -18.73 -19.63
C PHE A 11 19.84 -17.22 -19.78
N VAL A 12 19.58 -16.66 -20.97
CA VAL A 12 19.74 -15.23 -21.30
C VAL A 12 18.47 -14.68 -21.98
N GLY A 13 18.21 -13.36 -21.84
CA GLY A 13 17.01 -12.68 -22.36
C GLY A 13 16.15 -11.98 -21.29
N LEU A 14 15.10 -11.27 -21.71
CA LEU A 14 14.24 -10.45 -20.83
C LEU A 14 13.39 -11.24 -19.84
N ASN A 15 12.93 -12.42 -20.25
CA ASN A 15 12.15 -13.35 -19.42
C ASN A 15 12.99 -14.57 -19.02
N LYS A 16 14.32 -14.41 -18.96
CA LYS A 16 15.23 -15.49 -18.59
C LYS A 16 14.97 -16.03 -17.18
N GLY A 17 15.42 -17.25 -16.95
CA GLY A 17 15.27 -17.96 -15.70
C GLY A 17 14.23 -19.07 -15.76
N HIS A 18 14.27 -19.94 -14.76
CA HIS A 18 13.41 -21.11 -14.70
C HIS A 18 11.93 -20.72 -14.62
N VAL A 19 11.07 -21.53 -15.25
CA VAL A 19 9.63 -21.33 -15.31
C VAL A 19 9.04 -21.60 -13.93
N VAL A 20 8.92 -20.57 -13.09
CA VAL A 20 8.33 -20.67 -11.75
C VAL A 20 6.96 -20.00 -11.74
N THR A 21 5.92 -20.77 -11.40
CA THR A 21 4.58 -20.24 -11.11
C THR A 21 4.62 -19.44 -9.82
N LYS A 22 4.36 -18.13 -9.88
CA LYS A 22 4.36 -17.28 -8.69
C LYS A 22 3.10 -17.52 -7.88
N LYS A 23 3.26 -18.02 -6.65
CA LYS A 23 2.16 -18.13 -5.68
C LYS A 23 1.86 -16.76 -5.08
N GLU A 24 0.59 -16.36 -5.05
CA GLU A 24 0.17 -15.15 -4.36
C GLU A 24 0.26 -15.36 -2.85
N LEU A 25 1.20 -14.66 -2.21
CA LEU A 25 1.41 -14.76 -0.77
C LEU A 25 0.38 -13.88 -0.04
N PRO A 26 -0.17 -14.34 1.09
CA PRO A 26 -1.06 -13.53 1.90
C PRO A 26 -0.32 -12.30 2.47
N PRO A 27 -1.02 -11.15 2.63
CA PRO A 27 -0.40 -9.93 3.15
C PRO A 27 0.09 -10.13 4.59
N ARG A 28 1.31 -9.66 4.88
CA ARG A 28 1.97 -9.87 6.18
C ARG A 28 1.28 -9.09 7.30
N PRO A 29 1.17 -9.64 8.53
CA PRO A 29 0.56 -8.93 9.67
C PRO A 29 1.26 -7.61 10.07
N SER A 30 2.54 -7.44 9.75
CA SER A 30 3.28 -6.17 9.98
C SER A 30 2.75 -4.99 9.15
N ASP A 31 2.03 -5.29 8.06
CA ASP A 31 1.27 -4.35 7.24
C ASP A 31 -0.10 -4.01 7.84
N ARG A 32 -0.52 -4.65 8.95
CA ARG A 32 -1.81 -4.40 9.60
C ARG A 32 -1.82 -2.96 10.15
N LYS A 33 -2.63 -2.17 9.45
CA LYS A 33 -2.85 -0.73 9.56
C LYS A 33 -3.68 -0.43 10.82
N GLY A 34 -3.09 0.19 11.83
CA GLY A 34 -3.84 0.79 12.96
C GLY A 34 -3.28 2.15 13.33
N ARG A 35 -1.98 2.21 13.62
CA ARG A 35 -1.31 3.44 14.07
C ARG A 35 -1.19 4.54 13.01
N ILE A 36 -1.07 4.20 11.71
CA ILE A 36 -0.96 5.20 10.64
C ILE A 36 -2.32 5.90 10.43
N THR A 37 -3.42 5.15 10.44
CA THR A 37 -4.79 5.69 10.35
C THR A 37 -5.11 6.63 11.49
N GLU A 38 -4.75 6.27 12.72
CA GLU A 38 -4.99 7.12 13.90
C GLU A 38 -4.22 8.44 13.81
N LEU A 39 -2.95 8.39 13.44
CA LEU A 39 -2.14 9.61 13.26
C LEU A 39 -2.69 10.51 12.15
N LEU A 40 -3.24 9.93 11.07
CA LEU A 40 -3.88 10.69 9.99
C LEU A 40 -5.23 11.29 10.40
N LYS A 41 -6.01 10.61 11.24
CA LYS A 41 -7.26 11.16 11.80
C LYS A 41 -7.01 12.39 12.67
N VAL A 42 -5.92 12.36 13.45
CA VAL A 42 -5.51 13.44 14.38
C VAL A 42 -4.70 14.56 13.68
N GLY A 43 -4.46 14.46 12.36
CA GLY A 43 -3.71 15.49 11.60
C GLY A 43 -2.20 15.47 11.82
N LYS A 44 -1.63 14.43 12.45
CA LYS A 44 -0.18 14.30 12.73
C LYS A 44 0.57 13.70 11.54
N ASP A 45 0.46 14.33 10.38
CA ASP A 45 0.97 13.85 9.10
C ASP A 45 2.49 13.58 9.06
N LYS A 46 3.28 14.47 9.67
CA LYS A 46 4.75 14.31 9.74
C LYS A 46 5.15 13.08 10.54
N ARG A 47 4.42 12.77 11.63
CA ARG A 47 4.64 11.56 12.45
C ARG A 47 4.19 10.30 11.71
N ALA A 48 3.06 10.36 10.99
CA ALA A 48 2.59 9.25 10.15
C ALA A 48 3.60 8.90 9.04
N LEU A 49 4.18 9.91 8.39
CA LEU A 49 5.22 9.72 7.36
C LEU A 49 6.50 9.11 7.95
N LYS A 50 6.96 9.59 9.11
CA LYS A 50 8.17 9.07 9.77
C LYS A 50 7.98 7.60 10.18
N LEU A 51 6.80 7.25 10.69
CA LEU A 51 6.43 5.86 11.02
C LEU A 51 6.38 4.98 9.77
N ALA A 52 5.75 5.46 8.69
CA ALA A 52 5.67 4.74 7.42
C ALA A 52 7.05 4.55 6.78
N LYS A 53 7.93 5.55 6.83
CA LYS A 53 9.32 5.44 6.35
C LYS A 53 10.12 4.43 7.18
N ARG A 54 9.96 4.42 8.51
CA ARG A 54 10.59 3.41 9.38
C ARG A 54 10.12 1.99 9.08
N LYS A 55 8.85 1.80 8.71
CA LYS A 55 8.28 0.48 8.37
C LYS A 55 8.61 0.01 6.94
N LEU A 56 8.56 0.90 5.96
CA LEU A 56 8.67 0.58 4.52
C LEU A 56 10.07 0.87 3.95
N GLY A 57 10.96 1.48 4.75
CA GLY A 57 12.33 1.85 4.42
C GLY A 57 12.44 3.15 3.62
N THR A 58 11.82 3.21 2.43
CA THR A 58 12.03 4.32 1.49
C THR A 58 10.96 5.42 1.57
N HIS A 59 11.36 6.65 1.24
CA HIS A 59 10.45 7.81 1.25
C HIS A 59 9.34 7.72 0.20
N LYS A 60 9.64 7.22 -1.01
CA LYS A 60 8.65 7.02 -2.07
C LYS A 60 7.55 6.04 -1.65
N ARG A 61 7.92 4.91 -1.05
CA ARG A 61 6.95 3.92 -0.52
C ARG A 61 6.12 4.48 0.64
N ALA A 62 6.74 5.25 1.53
CA ALA A 62 6.05 5.91 2.63
C ALA A 62 5.00 6.93 2.17
N LYS A 63 5.33 7.75 1.16
CA LYS A 63 4.36 8.70 0.55
C LYS A 63 3.18 7.98 -0.08
N LYS A 64 3.45 6.94 -0.90
CA LYS A 64 2.39 6.14 -1.52
C LYS A 64 1.45 5.53 -0.47
N LYS A 65 2.01 4.97 0.61
CA LYS A 65 1.21 4.42 1.71
C LYS A 65 0.40 5.49 2.43
N ARG A 66 0.96 6.68 2.66
CA ARG A 66 0.23 7.80 3.28
C ARG A 66 -0.96 8.24 2.43
N GLU A 67 -0.79 8.35 1.12
CA GLU A 67 -1.87 8.74 0.20
C GLU A 67 -2.98 7.69 0.13
N GLU A 68 -2.63 6.41 0.01
CA GLU A 68 -3.60 5.31 0.07
C GLU A 68 -4.44 5.37 1.36
N MET A 69 -3.79 5.60 2.51
CA MET A 69 -4.47 5.67 3.81
C MET A 69 -5.30 6.95 3.96
N SER A 70 -4.81 8.08 3.47
CA SER A 70 -5.55 9.35 3.47
C SER A 70 -6.82 9.25 2.63
N ASN A 71 -6.74 8.62 1.45
CA ASN A 71 -7.88 8.41 0.57
C ASN A 71 -8.96 7.52 1.21
N VAL A 72 -8.56 6.49 1.96
CA VAL A 72 -9.51 5.65 2.72
C VAL A 72 -10.23 6.46 3.81
N VAL A 73 -9.49 7.28 4.57
CA VAL A 73 -10.08 8.13 5.61
C VAL A 73 -11.02 9.18 5.00
N ARG A 74 -10.65 9.77 3.85
CA ARG A 74 -11.51 10.71 3.11
C ARG A 74 -12.78 10.04 2.61
N LYS A 75 -12.70 8.84 2.02
CA LYS A 75 -13.87 8.06 1.60
C LYS A 75 -14.80 7.72 2.76
N MET A 76 -14.24 7.30 3.90
CA MET A 76 -15.02 7.05 5.11
C MET A 76 -15.74 8.30 5.63
N ARG A 77 -15.09 9.47 5.58
CA ARG A 77 -15.73 10.75 5.94
C ARG A 77 -16.83 11.16 4.96
N ALA A 78 -16.62 10.94 3.67
CA ALA A 78 -17.63 11.24 2.64
C ALA A 78 -18.86 10.33 2.77
N ALA A 79 -18.65 9.04 3.06
CA ALA A 79 -19.75 8.08 3.27
C ALA A 79 -20.55 8.37 4.56
N GLY A 80 -19.90 8.80 5.64
CA GLY A 80 -20.58 9.14 6.91
C GLY A 80 -21.26 10.51 6.95
N GLY A 81 -21.22 11.28 5.85
CA GLY A 81 -21.83 12.60 5.73
C GLY A 81 -23.24 12.60 5.11
N GLY A 82 -23.76 11.44 4.71
CA GLY A 82 -25.04 11.32 4.00
C GLY A 82 -26.29 11.49 4.87
N ASP A 83 -26.20 11.27 6.19
CA ASP A 83 -27.38 11.12 7.05
C ASP A 83 -27.68 12.32 7.97
N LYS A 84 -27.13 13.50 7.70
CA LYS A 84 -27.34 14.72 8.53
C LYS A 84 -28.15 15.82 7.83
N LYS A 85 -29.12 15.43 7.01
CA LYS A 85 -30.13 16.36 6.48
C LYS A 85 -31.51 15.69 6.49
N LYS A 86 -32.15 15.71 7.65
CA LYS A 86 -33.60 15.74 7.78
C LYS A 86 -33.95 16.49 9.07
#